data_AF-A0A7J6CSE2-F1
#
_entry.id   AF-A0A7J6CSE2-F1
#
_cell.length_a   1.000
_cell.length_b   1.000
_cell.length_c   1.000
_cell.angle_alpha   90.00
_cell.angle_beta   90.00
_cell.angle_gamma   90.00
#
_symmetry.space_group_name_H-M   'P 1'
#
loop_
_entity.id
_entity.type
_entity.pdbx_description
1 polymer ?
#
loop_
_entity_poly.entity_id
_entity_poly.type
_entity_poly.pdbx_seq_one_letter_code
_entity_poly.pdbx_strand_id
1 'polypeptide(L)'
;MMRKMMMMLQIILLLTNSVLVSSYGLNSTVQCERGDASETQEVRAGESVFLPCPNLQCFEETVNTTYVWFRNLSTIKQVERIGTEESERIHYHQSVLYILWLNLNDTGRYITRWWYEKGQCAEFETDVVVYEEFSTNLLYDTLPEQVVSRINCPVCEDEQGSIIWYKDFSLIPNQEPGKVLRIQNSSKESEGIYTCVCTWEHHGIKHNSSSSRRVTISPQTISSPPKFLLPINNSIVIADVGSEVILNCSVFYGLTVCDQCSIYWEKNGLMLDGLNGYKLKYRETDGTIQSVLTITKVSESDLHSEFHCKATDSIKVIFVSVTLNSRASVLPVILACICTFLVFLLVGGMLKWFSLDLVLFLREIFIKLYSKEDGKLYDAYVIYQRNNLDEMTSKTVSDFVSGSLPKVLESYYGFKLFIHGRDDLPGEDCMNLIETKIQLSRRLIIILTLGASAEISSNSPEAYDLQVGLHQALVQGETGVILIQLGKMQDYTHLSLGLQHLLRQNSPLLWRDGESSPNSRFWKRVRYQMPAVSSYQSSRVKSRSMTASGPGLLV
;
A
#
# COMPACT_ATOMS: atom_id res chain seq x y z
N MET A 1 47.89 -73.00 80.43
CA MET A 1 46.44 -72.87 80.68
C MET A 1 45.78 -71.76 79.86
N MET A 2 46.36 -70.56 79.74
CA MET A 2 45.82 -69.45 78.91
C MET A 2 45.67 -69.76 77.40
N ARG A 3 46.54 -70.58 76.81
CA ARG A 3 46.46 -70.92 75.37
C ARG A 3 45.26 -71.80 74.98
N LYS A 4 44.76 -72.63 75.91
CA LYS A 4 43.54 -73.43 75.70
C LYS A 4 42.26 -72.62 75.88
N MET A 5 42.29 -71.58 76.73
CA MET A 5 41.15 -70.70 76.98
C MET A 5 40.90 -69.74 75.79
N MET A 6 41.97 -69.28 75.13
CA MET A 6 41.87 -68.40 73.96
C MET A 6 41.36 -69.14 72.71
N MET A 7 41.68 -70.44 72.58
CA MET A 7 41.21 -71.28 71.48
C MET A 7 39.73 -71.67 71.62
N MET A 8 39.23 -71.87 72.85
CA MET A 8 37.78 -72.02 73.11
C MET A 8 37.00 -70.73 72.82
N LEU A 9 37.56 -69.55 73.12
CA LEU A 9 36.91 -68.27 72.83
C LEU A 9 36.78 -68.03 71.32
N GLN A 10 37.78 -68.42 70.52
CA GLN A 10 37.71 -68.37 69.05
C GLN A 10 36.70 -69.36 68.46
N ILE A 11 36.53 -70.55 69.04
CA ILE A 11 35.53 -71.53 68.57
C ILE A 11 34.10 -71.08 68.94
N ILE A 12 33.90 -70.44 70.10
CA ILE A 12 32.60 -69.87 70.47
C ILE A 12 32.26 -68.66 69.59
N LEU A 13 33.22 -67.80 69.24
CA LEU A 13 33.03 -66.69 68.28
C LEU A 13 32.79 -67.17 66.83
N LEU A 14 33.37 -68.32 66.43
CA LEU A 14 33.12 -68.92 65.12
C LEU A 14 31.75 -69.63 65.05
N LEU A 15 31.29 -70.25 66.15
CA LEU A 15 29.98 -70.89 66.22
C LEU A 15 28.82 -69.90 66.42
N THR A 16 29.05 -68.71 67.00
CA THR A 16 28.04 -67.64 67.00
C THR A 16 27.93 -66.90 65.66
N ASN A 17 28.94 -67.00 64.79
CA ASN A 17 28.87 -66.50 63.40
C ASN A 17 28.27 -67.52 62.42
N SER A 18 28.17 -68.81 62.77
CA SER A 18 27.53 -69.83 61.91
C SER A 18 26.08 -70.17 62.30
N VAL A 19 25.51 -69.55 63.32
CA VAL A 19 24.08 -69.71 63.71
C VAL A 19 23.28 -68.40 63.56
N LEU A 20 23.88 -67.36 62.96
CA LEU A 20 23.20 -66.09 62.65
C LEU A 20 23.34 -65.71 61.16
N VAL A 21 23.12 -66.67 60.25
CA VAL A 21 22.60 -66.38 58.90
C VAL A 21 21.53 -67.41 58.55
N SER A 22 20.58 -67.59 59.47
CA SER A 22 19.26 -68.17 59.18
C SER A 22 18.25 -67.23 59.82
N SER A 23 17.91 -66.18 59.08
CA SER A 23 16.77 -65.24 59.26
C SER A 23 17.13 -63.79 58.93
N TYR A 24 17.75 -63.55 57.77
CA TYR A 24 17.46 -62.29 57.08
C TYR A 24 16.29 -62.58 56.15
N GLY A 25 15.09 -62.52 56.72
CA GLY A 25 13.93 -62.27 55.89
C GLY A 25 14.26 -61.09 55.01
N LEU A 26 14.04 -61.22 53.70
CA LEU A 26 13.89 -60.08 52.81
C LEU A 26 12.64 -59.31 53.28
N ASN A 27 12.76 -58.63 54.41
CA ASN A 27 11.94 -57.52 54.83
C ASN A 27 12.78 -56.27 54.56
N SER A 28 12.97 -56.00 53.28
CA SER A 28 13.26 -54.65 52.83
C SER A 28 12.18 -54.31 51.84
N THR A 29 11.31 -53.40 52.25
CA THR A 29 10.39 -52.60 51.44
C THR A 29 11.20 -51.72 50.48
N VAL A 30 12.06 -52.31 49.66
CA VAL A 30 12.68 -51.63 48.52
C VAL A 30 11.61 -51.66 47.44
N GLN A 31 10.93 -50.54 47.29
CA GLN A 31 9.95 -50.34 46.24
C GLN A 31 10.74 -50.04 44.97
N CYS A 32 10.73 -50.97 44.02
CA CYS A 32 11.38 -50.78 42.73
C CYS A 32 10.72 -49.63 41.98
N GLU A 33 11.52 -48.91 41.20
CA GLU A 33 11.04 -47.88 40.29
C GLU A 33 10.17 -48.57 39.23
N ARG A 34 8.91 -48.15 39.08
CA ARG A 34 8.01 -48.71 38.07
C ARG A 34 8.12 -47.87 36.80
N GLY A 35 8.39 -48.52 35.67
CA GLY A 35 8.34 -47.86 34.37
C GLY A 35 6.92 -47.38 34.03
N ASP A 36 6.79 -46.23 33.37
CA ASP A 36 5.50 -45.59 33.05
C ASP A 36 4.71 -46.29 31.92
N ALA A 37 5.27 -47.30 31.25
CA ALA A 37 4.64 -47.98 30.12
C ALA A 37 4.55 -49.49 30.37
N SER A 38 3.32 -50.03 30.35
CA SER A 38 3.05 -51.47 30.24
C SER A 38 2.98 -51.85 28.77
N GLU A 39 3.76 -52.85 28.35
CA GLU A 39 3.72 -53.38 26.99
C GLU A 39 2.68 -54.49 26.88
N THR A 40 2.00 -54.61 25.74
CA THR A 40 1.06 -55.71 25.49
C THR A 40 1.58 -56.58 24.36
N GLN A 41 1.77 -57.86 24.65
CA GLN A 41 2.15 -58.86 23.67
C GLN A 41 0.97 -59.78 23.38
N GLU A 42 0.50 -59.76 22.15
CA GLU A 42 -0.56 -60.65 21.70
C GLU A 42 0.01 -61.82 20.92
N VAL A 43 -0.46 -63.03 21.23
CA VAL A 43 0.12 -64.28 20.70
C VAL A 43 -0.99 -65.30 20.43
N ARG A 44 -0.75 -66.21 19.50
CA ARG A 44 -1.64 -67.33 19.22
C ARG A 44 -1.30 -68.56 20.08
N ALA A 45 -2.32 -69.27 20.53
CA ALA A 45 -2.15 -70.54 21.24
C ALA A 45 -1.37 -71.57 20.38
N GLY A 46 -0.49 -72.33 21.03
CA GLY A 46 0.40 -73.30 20.40
C GLY A 46 1.72 -72.72 19.89
N GLU A 47 1.82 -71.41 19.71
CA GLU A 47 3.09 -70.72 19.41
C GLU A 47 3.96 -70.62 20.66
N SER A 48 5.21 -70.22 20.49
CA SER A 48 6.12 -69.90 21.60
C SER A 48 6.58 -68.47 21.47
N VAL A 49 6.97 -67.83 22.56
CA VAL A 49 7.51 -66.47 22.52
C VAL A 49 8.66 -66.34 23.51
N PHE A 50 9.63 -65.49 23.18
CA PHE A 50 10.61 -65.00 24.12
C PHE A 50 10.35 -63.50 24.33
N LEU A 51 10.30 -63.07 25.60
CA LEU A 51 10.02 -61.71 26.01
C LEU A 51 11.31 -61.14 26.62
N PRO A 52 12.04 -60.27 25.90
CA PRO A 52 13.16 -59.55 26.48
C PRO A 52 12.65 -58.55 27.53
N CYS A 53 13.56 -58.09 28.40
CA CYS A 53 13.22 -56.99 29.28
C CYS A 53 12.85 -55.73 28.45
N PRO A 54 11.70 -55.07 28.70
CA PRO A 54 11.22 -53.97 27.84
C PRO A 54 12.14 -52.74 27.76
N ASN A 55 13.04 -52.58 28.73
CA ASN A 55 14.00 -51.47 28.75
C ASN A 55 15.33 -51.91 28.10
N LEU A 56 15.84 -51.10 27.17
CA LEU A 56 17.07 -51.41 26.43
C LEU A 56 18.28 -51.65 27.35
N GLN A 57 18.43 -50.83 28.39
CA GLN A 57 19.52 -50.99 29.37
C GLN A 57 19.34 -52.28 30.17
N CYS A 58 18.10 -52.61 30.56
CA CYS A 58 17.78 -53.87 31.22
C CYS A 58 18.04 -55.10 30.35
N PHE A 59 17.84 -54.97 29.03
CA PHE A 59 18.09 -56.04 28.07
C PHE A 59 19.59 -56.26 27.81
N GLU A 60 20.36 -55.19 27.61
CA GLU A 60 21.79 -55.23 27.25
C GLU A 60 22.73 -55.42 28.47
N GLU A 61 22.40 -54.85 29.63
CA GLU A 61 23.29 -54.80 30.80
C GLU A 61 23.15 -56.05 31.70
N THR A 62 23.83 -57.11 31.29
CA THR A 62 23.80 -58.43 31.96
C THR A 62 24.90 -58.64 33.01
N VAL A 63 25.84 -57.69 33.15
CA VAL A 63 27.01 -57.83 34.02
C VAL A 63 26.70 -57.30 35.43
N ASN A 64 26.86 -58.14 36.46
CA ASN A 64 26.57 -57.83 37.87
C ASN A 64 25.11 -57.45 38.18
N THR A 65 24.18 -57.73 37.27
CA THR A 65 22.75 -57.51 37.46
C THR A 65 22.02 -58.81 37.82
N THR A 66 20.85 -58.71 38.47
CA THR A 66 20.01 -59.89 38.73
C THR A 66 18.57 -59.65 38.30
N TYR A 67 17.96 -60.70 37.76
CA TYR A 67 16.61 -60.65 37.23
C TYR A 67 15.72 -61.59 38.03
N VAL A 68 14.49 -61.16 38.30
CA VAL A 68 13.46 -62.02 38.84
C VAL A 68 12.18 -61.78 38.07
N TRP A 69 11.66 -62.83 37.47
CA TRP A 69 10.39 -62.80 36.76
C TRP A 69 9.25 -63.34 37.63
N PHE A 70 8.12 -62.67 37.52
CA PHE A 70 6.86 -63.07 38.12
C PHE A 70 5.79 -63.16 37.05
N ARG A 71 4.79 -63.99 37.30
CA ARG A 71 3.54 -64.01 36.55
C ARG A 71 2.36 -63.78 37.48
N ASN A 72 1.40 -63.02 37.00
CA ASN A 72 0.11 -62.80 37.62
C ASN A 72 -0.96 -63.21 36.61
N LEU A 73 -1.38 -64.46 36.71
CA LEU A 73 -2.35 -65.05 35.78
C LEU A 73 -3.76 -64.61 36.14
N SER A 74 -4.55 -64.24 35.13
CA SER A 74 -5.95 -63.82 35.29
C SER A 74 -6.82 -64.87 36.00
N THR A 75 -6.45 -66.14 35.88
CA THR A 75 -7.13 -67.30 36.45
C THR A 75 -6.82 -67.55 37.93
N ILE A 76 -5.62 -67.22 38.41
CA ILE A 76 -5.13 -67.61 39.75
C ILE A 76 -5.13 -66.41 40.72
N LYS A 77 -5.17 -65.15 40.23
CA LYS A 77 -5.19 -63.91 41.04
C LYS A 77 -4.08 -63.84 42.12
N GLN A 78 -3.00 -64.58 41.93
CA GLN A 78 -1.83 -64.59 42.80
C GLN A 78 -0.57 -64.41 41.95
N VAL A 79 0.40 -63.67 42.50
CA VAL A 79 1.71 -63.47 41.87
C VAL A 79 2.61 -64.67 42.20
N GLU A 80 3.05 -65.38 41.17
CA GLU A 80 3.97 -66.51 41.27
C GLU A 80 5.34 -66.14 40.70
N ARG A 81 6.41 -66.61 41.35
CA ARG A 81 7.78 -66.45 40.85
C ARG A 81 8.07 -67.53 39.81
N ILE A 82 8.63 -67.13 38.68
CA ILE A 82 9.05 -68.04 37.59
C ILE A 82 10.44 -68.61 37.90
N GLY A 83 10.71 -69.85 37.49
CA GLY A 83 12.00 -70.53 37.64
C GLY A 83 13.01 -70.18 36.55
N THR A 84 14.25 -70.60 36.75
CA THR A 84 15.34 -70.53 35.75
C THR A 84 15.67 -71.89 35.15
N GLU A 85 14.86 -72.92 35.43
CA GLU A 85 15.10 -74.28 34.97
C GLU A 85 14.67 -74.39 33.50
N GLU A 86 15.63 -74.53 32.59
CA GLU A 86 15.39 -74.53 31.14
C GLU A 86 14.63 -75.77 30.61
N SER A 87 14.45 -76.80 31.45
CA SER A 87 13.56 -77.93 31.17
C SER A 87 12.08 -77.62 31.41
N GLU A 88 11.77 -76.54 32.13
CA GLU A 88 10.39 -76.10 32.31
C GLU A 88 9.86 -75.41 31.05
N ARG A 89 8.53 -75.41 30.89
CA ARG A 89 7.88 -74.76 29.74
C ARG A 89 7.95 -73.23 29.82
N ILE A 90 7.97 -72.69 31.04
CA ILE A 90 8.03 -71.25 31.31
C ILE A 90 9.19 -71.03 32.26
N HIS A 91 10.26 -70.42 31.75
CA HIS A 91 11.49 -70.15 32.49
C HIS A 91 12.12 -68.89 31.93
N TYR A 92 13.00 -68.25 32.71
CA TYR A 92 13.80 -67.14 32.20
C TYR A 92 15.29 -67.48 32.25
N HIS A 93 16.01 -66.95 31.26
CA HIS A 93 17.46 -66.96 31.22
C HIS A 93 17.94 -65.51 31.09
N GLN A 94 18.70 -65.04 32.09
CA GLN A 94 19.14 -63.64 32.17
C GLN A 94 17.96 -62.65 32.05
N SER A 95 18.01 -61.73 31.09
CA SER A 95 17.02 -60.68 30.85
C SER A 95 15.81 -61.15 30.02
N VAL A 96 15.76 -62.42 29.58
CA VAL A 96 14.75 -62.93 28.65
C VAL A 96 13.89 -64.01 29.28
N LEU A 97 12.58 -63.85 29.21
CA LEU A 97 11.58 -64.85 29.61
C LEU A 97 11.14 -65.68 28.40
N TYR A 98 11.18 -67.01 28.53
CA TYR A 98 10.69 -67.94 27.52
C TYR A 98 9.34 -68.50 27.95
N ILE A 99 8.36 -68.45 27.05
CA ILE A 99 7.05 -69.07 27.23
C ILE A 99 6.83 -70.00 26.05
N LEU A 100 7.02 -71.30 26.27
CA LEU A 100 6.93 -72.32 25.23
C LEU A 100 5.50 -72.87 25.14
N TRP A 101 5.04 -73.13 23.92
CA TRP A 101 3.70 -73.66 23.61
C TRP A 101 2.59 -73.00 24.44
N LEU A 102 2.34 -71.71 24.17
CA LEU A 102 1.37 -70.92 24.89
C LEU A 102 -0.02 -71.57 24.84
N ASN A 103 -0.70 -71.55 25.98
CA ASN A 103 -2.10 -71.92 26.08
C ASN A 103 -2.92 -70.74 26.63
N LEU A 104 -4.25 -70.85 26.59
CA LEU A 104 -5.13 -69.78 27.04
C LEU A 104 -4.92 -69.39 28.52
N ASN A 105 -4.50 -70.34 29.37
CA ASN A 105 -4.25 -70.09 30.78
C ASN A 105 -2.96 -69.30 31.05
N ASP A 106 -2.09 -69.17 30.05
CA ASP A 106 -0.87 -68.34 30.15
C ASP A 106 -1.17 -66.85 29.97
N THR A 107 -2.42 -66.48 29.65
CA THR A 107 -2.88 -65.09 29.58
C THR A 107 -2.80 -64.43 30.96
N GLY A 108 -2.06 -63.33 31.04
CA GLY A 108 -1.85 -62.62 32.28
C GLY A 108 -0.71 -61.63 32.19
N ARG A 109 -0.36 -61.08 33.35
CA ARG A 109 0.69 -60.08 33.47
C ARG A 109 2.00 -60.71 33.88
N TYR A 110 3.05 -60.46 33.11
CA TYR A 110 4.40 -60.88 33.40
C TYR A 110 5.20 -59.67 33.87
N ILE A 111 5.90 -59.83 34.97
CA ILE A 111 6.58 -58.74 35.66
C ILE A 111 8.05 -59.11 35.76
N THR A 112 8.92 -58.28 35.19
CA THR A 112 10.36 -58.42 35.36
C THR A 112 10.84 -57.40 36.38
N ARG A 113 11.66 -57.88 37.33
CA ARG A 113 12.34 -57.04 38.30
C ARG A 113 13.83 -57.14 38.06
N TRP A 114 14.41 -56.03 37.64
CA TRP A 114 15.82 -55.90 37.32
C TRP A 114 16.54 -55.13 38.41
N TRP A 115 17.52 -55.77 39.02
CA TRP A 115 18.41 -55.17 40.02
C TRP A 115 19.72 -54.81 39.34
N TYR A 116 19.91 -53.53 39.06
CA TYR A 116 21.10 -53.00 38.41
C TYR A 116 22.19 -52.60 39.42
N GLU A 117 21.80 -52.22 40.63
CA GLU A 117 22.71 -51.89 41.73
C GLU A 117 22.19 -52.43 43.07
N LYS A 118 23.06 -52.43 44.09
CA LYS A 118 22.71 -52.93 45.42
C LYS A 118 21.62 -52.06 46.04
N GLY A 119 20.39 -52.59 46.09
CA GLY A 119 19.23 -51.92 46.67
C GLY A 119 18.50 -50.98 45.70
N GLN A 120 18.89 -50.95 44.42
CA GLN A 120 18.17 -50.24 43.37
C GLN A 120 17.64 -51.25 42.35
N CYS A 121 16.36 -51.09 42.00
CA CYS A 121 15.70 -51.96 41.05
C CYS A 121 14.65 -51.21 40.25
N ALA A 122 14.45 -51.68 39.03
CA ALA A 122 13.35 -51.28 38.17
C ALA A 122 12.40 -52.48 37.97
N GLU A 123 11.11 -52.17 37.86
CA GLU A 123 10.04 -53.12 37.57
C GLU A 123 9.36 -52.75 36.25
N PHE A 124 9.24 -53.73 35.36
CA PHE A 124 8.54 -53.59 34.08
C PHE A 124 7.43 -54.64 33.98
N GLU A 125 6.32 -54.25 33.35
CA GLU A 125 5.13 -55.08 33.21
C GLU A 125 4.83 -55.30 31.73
N THR A 126 4.62 -56.57 31.36
CA THR A 126 4.20 -57.00 30.03
C THR A 126 2.93 -57.83 30.15
N ASP A 127 1.84 -57.36 29.58
CA ASP A 127 0.58 -58.10 29.52
C ASP A 127 0.61 -59.04 28.30
N VAL A 128 0.50 -60.35 28.54
CA VAL A 128 0.46 -61.37 27.49
C VAL A 128 -0.97 -61.84 27.32
N VAL A 129 -1.49 -61.75 26.09
CA VAL A 129 -2.85 -62.17 25.74
C VAL A 129 -2.80 -63.27 24.69
N VAL A 130 -3.33 -64.44 25.03
CA VAL A 130 -3.30 -65.62 24.17
C VAL A 130 -4.65 -65.85 23.51
N TYR A 131 -4.67 -65.93 22.18
CA TYR A 131 -5.87 -66.19 21.38
C TYR A 131 -5.85 -67.61 20.80
N GLU A 132 -6.99 -68.32 20.84
CA GLU A 132 -7.12 -69.66 20.25
C GLU A 132 -7.21 -69.60 18.71
N GLU A 133 -8.07 -68.71 18.22
CA GLU A 133 -8.24 -68.42 16.80
C GLU A 133 -7.58 -67.10 16.40
N PHE A 134 -7.44 -66.87 15.10
CA PHE A 134 -6.93 -65.60 14.60
C PHE A 134 -7.87 -64.44 15.02
N SER A 135 -7.31 -63.46 15.73
CA SER A 135 -8.00 -62.23 16.14
C SER A 135 -7.43 -61.03 15.38
N THR A 136 -8.26 -60.02 15.13
CA THR A 136 -7.79 -58.74 14.57
C THR A 136 -6.85 -57.99 15.50
N ASN A 137 -6.84 -58.32 16.79
CA ASN A 137 -5.95 -57.70 17.75
C ASN A 137 -4.48 -58.12 17.51
N LEU A 138 -4.23 -59.32 16.95
CA LEU A 138 -2.90 -59.81 16.56
C LEU A 138 -2.26 -58.98 15.41
N LEU A 139 -2.96 -57.97 14.90
CA LEU A 139 -2.50 -57.11 13.83
C LEU A 139 -1.66 -55.96 14.38
N TYR A 140 -0.38 -55.91 14.02
CA TYR A 140 0.44 -54.71 14.23
C TYR A 140 0.29 -53.74 13.05
N ASP A 141 0.52 -52.46 13.32
CA ASP A 141 0.64 -51.36 12.35
C ASP A 141 -0.34 -51.43 11.15
N THR A 142 -1.59 -51.05 11.42
CA THR A 142 -2.72 -51.14 10.48
C THR A 142 -2.97 -49.88 9.66
N LEU A 143 -2.03 -48.94 9.66
CA LEU A 143 -2.19 -47.65 9.00
C LEU A 143 -2.26 -47.81 7.46
N PRO A 144 -3.16 -47.08 6.79
CA PRO A 144 -3.24 -47.09 5.34
C PRO A 144 -2.02 -46.43 4.72
N GLU A 145 -1.44 -47.07 3.70
CA GLU A 145 -0.28 -46.56 2.97
C GLU A 145 -0.66 -46.27 1.51
N GLN A 146 -0.04 -45.25 0.89
CA GLN A 146 -0.23 -44.97 -0.54
C GLN A 146 0.56 -45.96 -1.42
N VAL A 147 1.76 -46.32 -0.98
CA VAL A 147 2.66 -47.25 -1.68
C VAL A 147 3.38 -48.07 -0.63
N VAL A 148 3.19 -49.39 -0.67
CA VAL A 148 3.90 -50.33 0.20
C VAL A 148 4.97 -51.03 -0.63
N SER A 149 6.24 -50.82 -0.30
CA SER A 149 7.34 -51.49 -1.00
C SER A 149 7.91 -52.68 -0.21
N ARG A 150 7.84 -52.62 1.12
CA ARG A 150 8.48 -53.58 2.03
C ARG A 150 7.65 -53.78 3.30
N ILE A 151 7.60 -55.00 3.80
CA ILE A 151 7.02 -55.32 5.12
C ILE A 151 8.08 -56.02 5.96
N ASN A 152 8.34 -55.51 7.16
CA ASN A 152 9.33 -56.08 8.08
C ASN A 152 8.64 -57.01 9.08
N CYS A 153 9.22 -58.16 9.36
CA CYS A 153 8.75 -59.06 10.41
C CYS A 153 9.27 -58.60 11.79
N PRO A 154 8.40 -58.35 12.78
CA PRO A 154 8.84 -57.89 14.11
C PRO A 154 9.29 -59.00 15.06
N VAL A 155 9.07 -60.27 14.70
CA VAL A 155 9.15 -61.39 15.66
C VAL A 155 10.53 -62.03 15.78
N CYS A 156 11.43 -61.79 14.82
CA CYS A 156 12.74 -62.43 14.82
C CYS A 156 13.90 -61.47 14.61
N GLU A 157 14.94 -61.68 15.42
CA GLU A 157 16.28 -61.16 15.17
C GLU A 157 16.95 -61.97 14.06
N ASP A 158 17.72 -61.28 13.23
CA ASP A 158 18.17 -61.76 11.90
C ASP A 158 19.11 -62.99 11.95
N GLU A 159 19.51 -63.48 13.13
CA GLU A 159 20.55 -64.51 13.27
C GLU A 159 20.06 -65.90 13.77
N GLN A 160 18.81 -66.06 14.23
CA GLN A 160 18.38 -67.26 14.98
C GLN A 160 17.17 -68.04 14.43
N GLY A 161 16.62 -67.67 13.27
CA GLY A 161 15.46 -68.37 12.75
C GLY A 161 15.22 -68.27 11.24
N SER A 162 14.40 -69.19 10.72
CA SER A 162 13.91 -69.16 9.34
C SER A 162 12.55 -68.48 9.28
N ILE A 163 12.39 -67.48 8.40
CA ILE A 163 11.16 -66.70 8.26
C ILE A 163 10.42 -67.09 6.99
N ILE A 164 9.12 -67.37 7.12
CA ILE A 164 8.20 -67.70 6.03
C ILE A 164 7.04 -66.70 6.05
N TRP A 165 6.61 -66.26 4.87
CA TRP A 165 5.52 -65.30 4.72
C TRP A 165 4.26 -65.90 4.11
N TYR A 166 3.13 -65.48 4.64
CA TYR A 166 1.78 -65.81 4.20
C TYR A 166 1.02 -64.55 3.86
N LYS A 167 0.15 -64.62 2.86
CA LYS A 167 -0.85 -63.60 2.56
C LYS A 167 -2.23 -64.24 2.65
N ASP A 168 -3.11 -63.65 3.46
CA ASP A 168 -4.48 -64.12 3.68
C ASP A 168 -4.51 -65.64 3.97
N PHE A 169 -3.65 -66.07 4.90
CA PHE A 169 -3.47 -67.45 5.33
C PHE A 169 -2.97 -68.43 4.25
N SER A 170 -2.54 -67.91 3.09
CA SER A 170 -1.97 -68.69 1.99
C SER A 170 -0.47 -68.43 1.84
N LEU A 171 0.31 -69.49 1.62
CA LEU A 171 1.76 -69.37 1.44
C LEU A 171 2.07 -68.54 0.18
N ILE A 172 2.98 -67.57 0.30
CA ILE A 172 3.42 -66.76 -0.86
C ILE A 172 4.48 -67.57 -1.62
N PRO A 173 4.22 -67.96 -2.89
CA PRO A 173 5.16 -68.79 -3.64
C PRO A 173 6.37 -67.98 -4.12
N ASN A 174 7.54 -68.65 -4.23
CA ASN A 174 8.76 -68.13 -4.85
C ASN A 174 9.35 -66.86 -4.21
N GLN A 175 9.13 -66.63 -2.91
CA GLN A 175 9.78 -65.54 -2.19
C GLN A 175 11.07 -65.97 -1.51
N GLU A 176 12.03 -65.04 -1.48
CA GLU A 176 13.23 -65.20 -0.66
C GLU A 176 12.84 -65.22 0.82
N PRO A 177 13.21 -66.28 1.57
CA PRO A 177 13.01 -66.28 3.00
C PRO A 177 13.86 -65.17 3.63
N GLY A 178 13.26 -64.39 4.52
CA GLY A 178 13.95 -63.28 5.15
C GLY A 178 13.01 -62.38 5.95
N LYS A 179 13.62 -61.52 6.76
CA LYS A 179 12.91 -60.57 7.64
C LYS A 179 12.09 -59.53 6.89
N VAL A 180 12.44 -59.27 5.63
CA VAL A 180 11.78 -58.23 4.81
C VAL A 180 11.07 -58.87 3.62
N LEU A 181 9.75 -58.78 3.62
CA LEU A 181 8.91 -59.06 2.47
C LEU A 181 9.01 -57.91 1.47
N ARG A 182 9.42 -58.17 0.23
CA ARG A 182 9.40 -57.16 -0.84
C ARG A 182 8.12 -57.31 -1.67
N ILE A 183 7.34 -56.23 -1.78
CA ILE A 183 6.16 -56.14 -2.63
C ILE A 183 6.52 -55.29 -3.85
N GLN A 184 6.49 -55.88 -5.03
CA GLN A 184 6.72 -55.15 -6.28
C GLN A 184 5.42 -54.50 -6.74
N ASN A 185 5.45 -53.19 -7.00
CA ASN A 185 4.32 -52.41 -7.51
C ASN A 185 3.01 -52.64 -6.74
N SER A 186 2.94 -52.13 -5.51
CA SER A 186 1.72 -52.25 -4.69
C SER A 186 0.51 -51.68 -5.42
N SER A 187 -0.53 -52.50 -5.55
CA SER A 187 -1.81 -52.15 -6.14
C SER A 187 -2.94 -52.53 -5.18
N LYS A 188 -4.20 -52.28 -5.56
CA LYS A 188 -5.35 -52.73 -4.76
C LYS A 188 -5.37 -54.25 -4.52
N GLU A 189 -4.76 -55.04 -5.41
CA GLU A 189 -4.62 -56.49 -5.23
C GLU A 189 -3.58 -56.84 -4.15
N SER A 190 -2.71 -55.91 -3.79
CA SER A 190 -1.73 -56.09 -2.71
C SER A 190 -2.35 -55.95 -1.32
N GLU A 191 -3.59 -55.47 -1.21
CA GLU A 191 -4.33 -55.47 0.05
C GLU A 191 -4.51 -56.89 0.57
N GLY A 192 -4.49 -57.02 1.90
CA GLY A 192 -4.59 -58.31 2.58
C GLY A 192 -3.87 -58.31 3.92
N ILE A 193 -3.92 -59.46 4.57
CA ILE A 193 -3.22 -59.72 5.83
C ILE A 193 -1.93 -60.48 5.52
N TYR A 194 -0.79 -59.86 5.83
CA TYR A 194 0.53 -60.46 5.68
C TYR A 194 0.99 -60.99 7.03
N THR A 195 1.25 -62.29 7.11
CA THR A 195 1.72 -62.96 8.32
C THR A 195 3.12 -63.47 8.10
N CYS A 196 4.07 -63.04 8.93
CA CYS A 196 5.38 -63.70 9.00
C CYS A 196 5.35 -64.75 10.12
N VAL A 197 5.87 -65.94 9.82
CA VAL A 197 6.10 -67.00 10.79
C VAL A 197 7.59 -67.19 10.88
N CYS A 198 8.14 -67.01 12.07
CA CYS A 198 9.53 -67.29 12.34
C CYS A 198 9.66 -68.60 13.11
N THR A 199 10.52 -69.49 12.60
CA THR A 199 10.90 -70.72 13.27
C THR A 199 12.29 -70.56 13.88
N TRP A 200 12.39 -70.64 15.20
CA TRP A 200 13.63 -70.55 15.97
C TRP A 200 13.83 -71.83 16.79
N GLU A 201 15.06 -72.08 17.25
CA GLU A 201 15.42 -73.29 17.97
C GLU A 201 15.84 -72.96 19.40
N HIS A 202 15.30 -73.70 20.36
CA HIS A 202 15.62 -73.59 21.78
C HIS A 202 15.81 -75.00 22.36
N HIS A 203 17.00 -75.29 22.88
CA HIS A 203 17.41 -76.63 23.34
C HIS A 203 17.13 -77.79 22.37
N GLY A 204 17.37 -77.57 21.06
CA GLY A 204 17.15 -78.61 20.05
C GLY A 204 15.70 -78.80 19.61
N ILE A 205 14.77 -78.01 20.16
CA ILE A 205 13.35 -78.02 19.81
C ILE A 205 13.03 -76.80 18.96
N LYS A 206 12.33 -77.00 17.85
CA LYS A 206 11.90 -75.91 16.97
C LYS A 206 10.57 -75.34 17.43
N HIS A 207 10.55 -74.03 17.58
CA HIS A 207 9.41 -73.24 18.01
C HIS A 207 9.01 -72.26 16.92
N ASN A 208 7.72 -71.94 16.86
CA ASN A 208 7.17 -70.97 15.90
C ASN A 208 6.57 -69.79 16.65
N SER A 209 6.80 -68.60 16.11
CA SER A 209 6.18 -67.36 16.53
C SER A 209 5.72 -66.61 15.28
N SER A 210 4.50 -66.07 15.30
CA SER A 210 3.97 -65.33 14.16
C SER A 210 3.55 -63.91 14.51
N SER A 211 3.55 -63.05 13.49
CA SER A 211 2.97 -61.71 13.59
C SER A 211 2.35 -61.30 12.27
N SER A 212 1.21 -60.61 12.35
CA SER A 212 0.38 -60.29 11.19
C SER A 212 0.20 -58.79 11.04
N ARG A 213 0.21 -58.30 9.81
CA ARG A 213 -0.05 -56.90 9.47
C ARG A 213 -1.12 -56.82 8.40
N ARG A 214 -2.07 -55.89 8.56
CA ARG A 214 -3.05 -55.60 7.50
C ARG A 214 -2.52 -54.46 6.63
N VAL A 215 -2.40 -54.72 5.34
CA VAL A 215 -2.07 -53.70 4.35
C VAL A 215 -3.35 -53.21 3.69
N THR A 216 -3.58 -51.90 3.75
CA THR A 216 -4.62 -51.19 3.00
C THR A 216 -3.97 -50.13 2.11
N ILE A 217 -4.38 -50.08 0.84
CA ILE A 217 -3.81 -49.15 -0.15
C ILE A 217 -4.79 -47.99 -0.33
N SER A 218 -4.35 -46.80 0.09
CA SER A 218 -5.12 -45.58 -0.14
C SER A 218 -5.03 -45.14 -1.62
N PRO A 219 -6.11 -44.58 -2.19
CA PRO A 219 -6.07 -44.05 -3.55
C PRO A 219 -5.02 -42.92 -3.65
N GLN A 220 -4.24 -42.92 -4.73
CA GLN A 220 -3.28 -41.84 -4.99
C GLN A 220 -4.05 -40.51 -5.13
N THR A 221 -3.87 -39.63 -4.16
CA THR A 221 -4.35 -38.26 -4.24
C THR A 221 -3.37 -37.46 -5.09
N ILE A 222 -3.75 -37.17 -6.33
CA ILE A 222 -3.02 -36.19 -7.15
C ILE A 222 -3.28 -34.83 -6.52
N SER A 223 -2.40 -34.41 -5.61
CA SER A 223 -2.48 -33.08 -5.00
C SER A 223 -2.24 -32.03 -6.09
N SER A 224 -3.30 -31.32 -6.48
CA SER A 224 -3.20 -30.16 -7.34
C SER A 224 -2.91 -28.93 -6.48
N PRO A 225 -1.96 -28.05 -6.85
CA PRO A 225 -1.65 -26.88 -6.04
C PRO A 225 -2.88 -25.97 -5.90
N PRO A 226 -3.09 -25.35 -4.73
CA PRO A 226 -4.24 -24.50 -4.50
C PRO A 226 -4.33 -23.36 -5.51
N LYS A 227 -5.55 -23.06 -5.95
CA LYS A 227 -5.83 -21.99 -6.92
C LYS A 227 -6.76 -20.95 -6.29
N PHE A 228 -6.30 -19.72 -6.20
CA PHE A 228 -7.14 -18.59 -5.81
C PHE A 228 -8.20 -18.34 -6.89
N LEU A 229 -9.47 -18.41 -6.50
CA LEU A 229 -10.60 -17.98 -7.33
C LEU A 229 -10.82 -16.47 -7.15
N LEU A 230 -10.79 -16.03 -5.89
CA LEU A 230 -10.92 -14.64 -5.47
C LEU A 230 -10.10 -14.44 -4.17
N PRO A 231 -9.55 -13.26 -3.89
CA PRO A 231 -9.44 -12.11 -4.79
C PRO A 231 -8.30 -12.29 -5.81
N ILE A 232 -8.26 -11.44 -6.83
CA ILE A 232 -7.13 -11.36 -7.76
C ILE A 232 -5.95 -10.71 -7.03
N ASN A 233 -4.73 -11.17 -7.29
CA ASN A 233 -3.53 -10.60 -6.66
C ASN A 233 -3.42 -9.10 -6.94
N ASN A 234 -3.09 -8.32 -5.91
CA ASN A 234 -3.03 -6.85 -5.92
C ASN A 234 -4.37 -6.18 -6.24
N SER A 235 -5.48 -6.79 -5.81
CA SER A 235 -6.80 -6.17 -5.93
C SER A 235 -6.96 -4.98 -4.98
N ILE A 236 -7.71 -3.97 -5.43
CA ILE A 236 -7.96 -2.74 -4.68
C ILE A 236 -9.44 -2.69 -4.30
N VAL A 237 -9.72 -2.54 -3.01
CA VAL A 237 -11.08 -2.37 -2.49
C VAL A 237 -11.25 -0.95 -1.95
N ILE A 238 -12.31 -0.28 -2.39
CA ILE A 238 -12.58 1.10 -1.98
C ILE A 238 -13.24 1.10 -0.60
N ALA A 239 -12.65 1.84 0.34
CA ALA A 239 -13.08 1.88 1.74
C ALA A 239 -12.91 3.29 2.31
N ASP A 240 -13.88 3.78 3.09
CA ASP A 240 -13.75 5.04 3.82
C ASP A 240 -13.43 4.78 5.29
N VAL A 241 -12.65 5.66 5.92
CA VAL A 241 -12.36 5.56 7.36
C VAL A 241 -13.67 5.55 8.15
N GLY A 242 -13.82 4.56 9.04
CA GLY A 242 -15.00 4.37 9.87
C GLY A 242 -16.09 3.48 9.26
N SER A 243 -15.98 3.10 7.99
CA SER A 243 -16.92 2.20 7.31
C SER A 243 -16.65 0.71 7.62
N GLU A 244 -17.68 -0.13 7.48
CA GLU A 244 -17.54 -1.59 7.50
C GLU A 244 -17.22 -2.09 6.08
N VAL A 245 -16.20 -2.97 5.95
CA VAL A 245 -15.73 -3.51 4.67
C VAL A 245 -15.58 -5.02 4.76
N ILE A 246 -15.91 -5.71 3.66
CA ILE A 246 -15.85 -7.16 3.56
C ILE A 246 -14.84 -7.55 2.48
N LEU A 247 -13.86 -8.37 2.85
CA LEU A 247 -12.87 -8.95 1.96
C LEU A 247 -13.13 -10.46 1.83
N ASN A 248 -13.32 -10.93 0.60
CA ASN A 248 -13.62 -12.33 0.32
C ASN A 248 -12.39 -13.01 -0.26
N CYS A 249 -12.00 -14.13 0.34
CA CYS A 249 -11.00 -15.04 -0.21
C CYS A 249 -11.62 -16.41 -0.45
N SER A 250 -11.36 -17.00 -1.61
CA SER A 250 -11.89 -18.27 -2.06
C SER A 250 -10.81 -19.02 -2.81
N VAL A 251 -10.47 -20.20 -2.32
CA VAL A 251 -9.36 -21.01 -2.83
C VAL A 251 -9.85 -22.42 -3.08
N PHE A 252 -9.57 -22.90 -4.29
CA PHE A 252 -9.89 -24.25 -4.71
C PHE A 252 -8.69 -25.17 -4.45
N TYR A 253 -8.91 -26.21 -3.66
CA TYR A 253 -7.90 -27.21 -3.29
C TYR A 253 -8.05 -28.54 -4.06
N GLY A 254 -9.11 -28.68 -4.87
CA GLY A 254 -9.41 -29.94 -5.58
C GLY A 254 -10.50 -30.75 -4.88
N LEU A 255 -10.99 -31.81 -5.54
CA LEU A 255 -12.07 -32.67 -5.04
C LEU A 255 -11.60 -33.70 -4.01
N THR A 256 -10.28 -33.92 -3.90
CA THR A 256 -9.68 -34.78 -2.88
C THR A 256 -9.44 -33.96 -1.62
N VAL A 257 -10.07 -34.36 -0.51
CA VAL A 257 -9.97 -33.71 0.80
C VAL A 257 -8.49 -33.60 1.19
N CYS A 258 -8.07 -32.38 1.51
CA CYS A 258 -6.71 -32.08 1.96
C CYS A 258 -6.74 -31.85 3.48
N ASP A 259 -6.25 -32.83 4.24
CA ASP A 259 -6.32 -32.84 5.71
C ASP A 259 -5.54 -31.70 6.40
N GLN A 260 -4.62 -31.04 5.67
CA GLN A 260 -3.80 -29.92 6.19
C GLN A 260 -4.05 -28.59 5.46
N CYS A 261 -5.11 -28.50 4.65
CA CYS A 261 -5.38 -27.28 3.91
C CYS A 261 -6.06 -26.22 4.78
N SER A 262 -5.52 -25.00 4.77
CA SER A 262 -6.05 -23.90 5.57
C SER A 262 -5.94 -22.57 4.83
N ILE A 263 -6.89 -21.68 5.10
CA ILE A 263 -6.87 -20.30 4.61
C ILE A 263 -6.86 -19.38 5.82
N TYR A 264 -6.03 -18.34 5.80
CA TYR A 264 -6.02 -17.32 6.84
C TYR A 264 -5.68 -15.95 6.26
N TRP A 265 -6.00 -14.91 7.04
CA TRP A 265 -5.72 -13.53 6.70
C TRP A 265 -4.60 -12.95 7.58
N GLU A 266 -3.75 -12.16 6.96
CA GLU A 266 -2.64 -11.47 7.61
C GLU A 266 -2.61 -10.00 7.19
N LYS A 267 -2.32 -9.11 8.15
CA LYS A 267 -2.08 -7.69 7.91
C LYS A 267 -0.68 -7.36 8.45
N ASN A 268 0.24 -6.93 7.58
CA ASN A 268 1.62 -6.58 7.94
C ASN A 268 2.34 -7.63 8.81
N GLY A 269 2.17 -8.93 8.53
CA GLY A 269 2.78 -10.01 9.34
C GLY A 269 1.94 -10.49 10.53
N LEU A 270 0.83 -9.81 10.87
CA LEU A 270 -0.03 -10.18 11.99
C LEU A 270 -1.27 -10.94 11.51
N MET A 271 -1.50 -12.12 12.07
CA MET A 271 -2.68 -12.92 11.81
C MET A 271 -3.92 -12.24 12.39
N LEU A 272 -4.99 -12.15 11.61
CA LEU A 272 -6.19 -11.38 11.96
C LEU A 272 -7.22 -12.15 12.79
N ASP A 273 -6.99 -13.43 13.04
CA ASP A 273 -7.92 -14.28 13.79
C ASP A 273 -7.96 -13.89 15.28
N GLY A 274 -9.17 -13.68 15.82
CA GLY A 274 -9.38 -13.24 17.20
C GLY A 274 -9.03 -11.77 17.51
N LEU A 275 -8.62 -10.95 16.53
CA LEU A 275 -8.34 -9.52 16.76
C LEU A 275 -9.61 -8.67 16.78
N ASN A 276 -9.71 -7.78 17.78
CA ASN A 276 -10.84 -6.86 17.89
C ASN A 276 -10.93 -5.92 16.68
N GLY A 277 -12.12 -5.87 16.05
CA GLY A 277 -12.37 -5.08 14.84
C GLY A 277 -12.34 -5.89 13.54
N TYR A 278 -11.87 -7.13 13.59
CA TYR A 278 -11.82 -8.06 12.46
C TYR A 278 -12.66 -9.30 12.79
N LYS A 279 -13.62 -9.65 11.94
CA LYS A 279 -14.45 -10.85 12.09
C LYS A 279 -14.20 -11.78 10.91
N LEU A 280 -13.79 -13.01 11.19
CA LEU A 280 -13.60 -14.03 10.16
C LEU A 280 -14.77 -15.01 10.14
N LYS A 281 -15.15 -15.43 8.94
CA LYS A 281 -16.10 -16.52 8.71
C LYS A 281 -15.53 -17.47 7.66
N TYR A 282 -15.58 -18.76 7.98
CA TYR A 282 -15.11 -19.82 7.09
C TYR A 282 -16.28 -20.61 6.53
N ARG A 283 -16.17 -21.02 5.27
CA ARG A 283 -17.14 -21.89 4.60
C ARG A 283 -16.38 -22.85 3.69
N GLU A 284 -16.74 -24.12 3.74
CA GLU A 284 -16.19 -25.15 2.86
C GLU A 284 -17.32 -25.73 2.00
N THR A 285 -17.10 -25.79 0.69
CA THR A 285 -18.05 -26.32 -0.30
C THR A 285 -17.29 -26.95 -1.45
N ASP A 286 -17.51 -28.24 -1.72
CA ASP A 286 -17.02 -28.98 -2.89
C ASP A 286 -15.52 -28.76 -3.19
N GLY A 287 -14.65 -28.89 -2.19
CA GLY A 287 -13.20 -28.73 -2.35
C GLY A 287 -12.72 -27.27 -2.47
N THR A 288 -13.63 -26.31 -2.29
CA THR A 288 -13.32 -24.88 -2.17
C THR A 288 -13.48 -24.44 -0.72
N ILE A 289 -12.44 -23.81 -0.18
CA ILE A 289 -12.49 -23.16 1.13
C ILE A 289 -12.63 -21.65 0.90
N GLN A 290 -13.57 -21.02 1.59
CA GLN A 290 -13.82 -19.59 1.56
C GLN A 290 -13.58 -18.98 2.94
N SER A 291 -12.85 -17.87 2.98
CA SER A 291 -12.63 -17.06 4.18
C SER A 291 -13.08 -15.63 3.91
N VAL A 292 -14.08 -15.19 4.69
CA VAL A 292 -14.66 -13.85 4.61
C VAL A 292 -14.17 -13.04 5.81
N LEU A 293 -13.38 -12.01 5.54
CA LEU A 293 -12.87 -11.06 6.54
C LEU A 293 -13.75 -9.80 6.53
N THR A 294 -14.43 -9.55 7.64
CA THR A 294 -15.21 -8.32 7.87
C THR A 294 -14.44 -7.39 8.79
N ILE A 295 -14.01 -6.24 8.26
CA ILE A 295 -13.40 -5.14 9.01
C ILE A 295 -14.55 -4.26 9.50
N THR A 296 -14.85 -4.26 10.80
CA THR A 296 -16.04 -3.59 11.34
C THR A 296 -15.96 -2.08 11.26
N LYS A 297 -14.75 -1.52 11.38
CA LYS A 297 -14.50 -0.09 11.32
C LYS A 297 -13.11 0.15 10.76
N VAL A 298 -13.03 0.56 9.50
CA VAL A 298 -11.76 0.84 8.81
C VAL A 298 -11.01 1.99 9.51
N SER A 299 -9.75 1.78 9.87
CA SER A 299 -8.85 2.80 10.41
C SER A 299 -7.94 3.37 9.33
N GLU A 300 -7.28 4.51 9.60
CA GLU A 300 -6.23 5.03 8.70
C GLU A 300 -5.08 4.04 8.51
N SER A 301 -4.77 3.24 9.55
CA SER A 301 -3.75 2.19 9.44
C SER A 301 -4.14 1.11 8.42
N ASP A 302 -5.45 0.80 8.30
CA ASP A 302 -5.95 -0.21 7.37
C ASP A 302 -5.82 0.25 5.91
N LEU A 303 -5.96 1.56 5.64
CA LEU A 303 -5.79 2.13 4.30
C LEU A 303 -4.34 2.11 3.79
N HIS A 304 -3.36 2.06 4.71
CA HIS A 304 -1.93 2.02 4.37
C HIS A 304 -1.32 0.63 4.53
N SER A 305 -2.14 -0.39 4.80
CA SER A 305 -1.69 -1.76 5.01
C SER A 305 -2.07 -2.67 3.85
N GLU A 306 -1.25 -3.69 3.61
CA GLU A 306 -1.58 -4.77 2.69
C GLU A 306 -2.19 -5.94 3.46
N PHE A 307 -3.36 -6.39 3.01
CA PHE A 307 -4.02 -7.58 3.53
C PHE A 307 -3.65 -8.78 2.66
N HIS A 308 -3.03 -9.78 3.27
CA HIS A 308 -2.67 -11.02 2.59
C HIS A 308 -3.70 -12.10 2.92
N CYS A 309 -4.35 -12.64 1.90
CA CYS A 309 -5.00 -13.94 2.05
C CYS A 309 -3.99 -15.02 1.71
N LYS A 310 -3.65 -15.86 2.71
CA LYS A 310 -2.71 -16.96 2.57
C LYS A 310 -3.45 -18.28 2.54
N ALA A 311 -3.04 -19.16 1.63
CA ALA A 311 -3.55 -20.50 1.44
C ALA A 311 -2.41 -21.49 1.61
N THR A 312 -2.61 -22.45 2.50
CA THR A 312 -1.62 -23.46 2.86
C THR A 312 -2.09 -24.79 2.34
N ASP A 313 -1.18 -25.49 1.67
CA ASP A 313 -1.27 -26.92 1.35
C ASP A 313 -0.09 -27.64 2.00
N SER A 314 -0.14 -28.96 2.06
CA SER A 314 0.89 -29.91 2.54
C SER A 314 2.32 -29.63 2.03
N ILE A 315 2.47 -28.92 0.90
CA ILE A 315 3.76 -28.65 0.25
C ILE A 315 4.20 -27.20 0.39
N LYS A 316 3.27 -26.23 0.29
CA LYS A 316 3.63 -24.80 0.17
C LYS A 316 2.52 -23.87 0.66
N VAL A 317 2.94 -22.65 0.99
CA VAL A 317 2.06 -21.51 1.25
C VAL A 317 2.07 -20.59 0.03
N ILE A 318 0.90 -20.26 -0.50
CA ILE A 318 0.71 -19.24 -1.54
C ILE A 318 -0.16 -18.12 -0.99
N PHE A 319 -0.05 -16.92 -1.56
CA PHE A 319 -0.81 -15.77 -1.08
C PHE A 319 -1.20 -14.81 -2.19
N VAL A 320 -2.24 -14.02 -1.92
CA VAL A 320 -2.66 -12.88 -2.73
C VAL A 320 -2.82 -11.65 -1.85
N SER A 321 -2.42 -10.50 -2.38
CA SER A 321 -2.49 -9.22 -1.69
C SER A 321 -3.74 -8.42 -2.07
N VAL A 322 -4.33 -7.77 -1.09
CA VAL A 322 -5.48 -6.86 -1.22
C VAL A 322 -5.16 -5.56 -0.49
N THR A 323 -5.37 -4.44 -1.15
CA THR A 323 -5.15 -3.11 -0.56
C THR A 323 -6.45 -2.33 -0.48
N LEU A 324 -6.63 -1.59 0.61
CA LEU A 324 -7.75 -0.68 0.76
C LEU A 324 -7.36 0.71 0.25
N ASN A 325 -8.26 1.36 -0.49
CA ASN A 325 -8.03 2.74 -0.93
C ASN A 325 -9.23 3.63 -0.61
N SER A 326 -8.94 4.87 -0.20
CA SER A 326 -9.98 5.87 0.06
C SER A 326 -10.58 6.39 -1.25
N ARG A 327 -11.83 6.84 -1.19
CA ARG A 327 -12.40 7.61 -2.30
C ARG A 327 -11.61 8.89 -2.48
N ALA A 328 -11.17 9.16 -3.71
CA ALA A 328 -10.51 10.41 -4.04
C ALA A 328 -11.40 11.60 -3.66
N SER A 329 -10.90 12.47 -2.78
CA SER A 329 -11.62 13.66 -2.37
C SER A 329 -11.67 14.66 -3.53
N VAL A 330 -12.88 15.04 -3.95
CA VAL A 330 -13.11 16.08 -4.97
C VAL A 330 -12.92 17.50 -4.42
N LEU A 331 -12.81 17.63 -3.10
CA LEU A 331 -12.68 18.88 -2.37
C LEU A 331 -11.44 19.73 -2.77
N PRO A 332 -10.23 19.17 -2.90
CA PRO A 332 -9.07 19.91 -3.41
C PRO A 332 -9.24 20.39 -4.85
N VAL A 333 -9.92 19.63 -5.72
CA VAL A 333 -10.19 20.03 -7.10
C VAL A 333 -11.16 21.22 -7.12
N ILE A 334 -12.22 21.16 -6.30
CA ILE A 334 -13.18 22.25 -6.15
C ILE A 334 -12.47 23.51 -5.62
N LEU A 335 -11.61 23.37 -4.61
CA LEU A 335 -10.86 24.49 -4.03
C LEU A 335 -9.91 25.12 -5.06
N ALA A 336 -9.19 24.31 -5.82
CA ALA A 336 -8.32 24.77 -6.90
C ALA A 336 -9.11 25.55 -7.97
N CYS A 337 -10.27 25.03 -8.39
CA CYS A 337 -11.16 25.73 -9.32
C CYS A 337 -11.62 27.09 -8.78
N ILE A 338 -12.00 27.18 -7.51
CA ILE A 338 -12.40 28.46 -6.88
C ILE A 338 -11.23 29.44 -6.85
N CYS A 339 -10.03 28.99 -6.45
CA CYS A 339 -8.83 29.82 -6.43
C CYS A 339 -8.49 30.36 -7.82
N THR A 340 -8.52 29.52 -8.86
CA THR A 340 -8.25 29.96 -10.24
C THR A 340 -9.28 30.99 -10.72
N PHE A 341 -10.56 30.79 -10.44
CA PHE A 341 -11.62 31.73 -10.80
C PHE A 341 -11.41 33.10 -10.14
N LEU A 342 -11.04 33.14 -8.86
CA LEU A 342 -10.75 34.39 -8.15
C LEU A 342 -9.56 35.13 -8.76
N VAL A 343 -8.50 34.43 -9.17
CA VAL A 343 -7.35 35.03 -9.86
C VAL A 343 -7.77 35.66 -11.19
N PHE A 344 -8.61 34.98 -11.98
CA PHE A 344 -9.11 35.55 -13.25
C PHE A 344 -9.94 36.81 -13.03
N LEU A 345 -10.77 36.85 -11.98
CA LEU A 345 -11.55 38.05 -11.63
C LEU A 345 -10.64 39.21 -11.23
N LEU A 346 -9.60 38.96 -10.42
CA LEU A 346 -8.62 39.98 -10.04
C LEU A 346 -7.86 40.53 -11.26
N VAL A 347 -7.37 39.64 -12.13
CA VAL A 347 -6.68 40.06 -13.37
C VAL A 347 -7.62 40.86 -14.27
N GLY A 348 -8.86 40.40 -14.47
CA GLY A 348 -9.87 41.12 -15.24
C GLY A 348 -10.17 42.51 -14.68
N GLY A 349 -10.30 42.62 -13.36
CA GLY A 349 -10.49 43.90 -12.65
C GLY A 349 -9.31 44.85 -12.84
N MET A 350 -8.08 44.36 -12.68
CA MET A 350 -6.86 45.16 -12.88
C MET A 350 -6.71 45.62 -14.33
N LEU A 351 -6.95 44.74 -15.31
CA LEU A 351 -6.93 45.10 -16.73
C LEU A 351 -7.98 46.16 -17.06
N LYS A 352 -9.18 46.09 -16.46
CA LYS A 352 -10.20 47.13 -16.64
C LYS A 352 -9.78 48.46 -16.02
N TRP A 353 -9.27 48.44 -14.79
CA TRP A 353 -8.84 49.63 -14.07
C TRP A 353 -7.70 50.36 -14.80
N PHE A 354 -6.70 49.62 -15.27
CA PHE A 354 -5.51 50.16 -15.95
C PHE A 354 -5.62 50.17 -17.48
N SER A 355 -6.79 49.89 -18.05
CA SER A 355 -6.97 49.75 -19.51
C SER A 355 -6.42 50.94 -20.32
N LEU A 356 -6.66 52.17 -19.88
CA LEU A 356 -6.15 53.38 -20.54
C LEU A 356 -4.63 53.49 -20.46
N ASP A 357 -4.05 53.15 -19.31
CA ASP A 357 -2.60 53.23 -19.10
C ASP A 357 -1.87 52.12 -19.85
N LEU A 358 -2.44 50.91 -19.90
CA LEU A 358 -1.90 49.76 -20.64
C LEU A 358 -1.92 50.02 -22.15
N VAL A 359 -3.02 50.57 -22.68
CA VAL A 359 -3.11 50.91 -24.12
C VAL A 359 -2.14 52.03 -24.48
N LEU A 360 -2.01 53.07 -23.66
CA LEU A 360 -1.05 54.15 -23.89
C LEU A 360 0.40 53.64 -23.84
N PHE A 361 0.71 52.73 -22.91
CA PHE A 361 2.03 52.10 -22.80
C PHE A 361 2.36 51.19 -23.99
N LEU A 362 1.43 50.31 -24.39
CA LEU A 362 1.59 49.46 -25.56
C LEU A 362 1.77 50.30 -26.84
N ARG A 363 1.00 51.37 -26.98
CA ARG A 363 1.14 52.30 -28.11
C ARG A 363 2.53 52.93 -28.16
N GLU A 364 3.10 53.32 -27.02
CA GLU A 364 4.47 53.85 -26.97
C GLU A 364 5.52 52.83 -27.43
N ILE A 365 5.34 51.54 -27.10
CA ILE A 365 6.21 50.45 -27.56
C ILE A 365 6.07 50.23 -29.07
N PHE A 366 4.84 50.16 -29.58
CA PHE A 366 4.59 49.95 -31.01
C PHE A 366 5.08 51.12 -31.88
N ILE A 367 4.94 52.37 -31.40
CA ILE A 367 5.47 53.56 -32.09
C ILE A 367 6.99 53.51 -32.20
N LYS A 368 7.69 53.04 -31.15
CA LYS A 368 9.15 52.87 -31.19
C LYS A 368 9.60 51.85 -32.24
N LEU A 369 8.76 50.88 -32.56
CA LEU A 369 9.10 49.77 -33.48
C LEU A 369 8.77 50.07 -34.95
N TYR A 370 7.77 50.92 -35.24
CA TYR A 370 7.21 51.09 -36.60
C TYR A 370 7.05 52.54 -37.06
N SER A 371 7.86 53.48 -36.58
CA SER A 371 7.75 54.89 -36.99
C SER A 371 8.13 55.08 -38.47
N LYS A 372 7.16 55.48 -39.30
CA LYS A 372 7.37 55.95 -40.68
C LYS A 372 7.32 57.48 -40.70
N GLU A 373 8.22 58.13 -41.44
CA GLU A 373 8.25 59.59 -41.54
C GLU A 373 7.21 60.07 -42.57
N ASP A 374 6.13 60.69 -42.08
CA ASP A 374 4.96 61.08 -42.89
C ASP A 374 5.03 62.51 -43.48
N GLY A 375 6.20 63.18 -43.48
CA GLY A 375 6.38 64.53 -44.06
C GLY A 375 5.63 65.69 -43.36
N LYS A 376 4.76 65.42 -42.39
CA LYS A 376 4.00 66.42 -41.60
C LYS A 376 4.87 67.11 -40.54
N LEU A 377 4.76 68.44 -40.43
CA LEU A 377 5.60 69.30 -39.59
C LEU A 377 5.04 69.59 -38.19
N TYR A 378 3.73 69.40 -38.01
CA TYR A 378 3.02 69.69 -36.75
C TYR A 378 2.17 68.49 -36.33
N ASP A 379 2.10 68.24 -35.02
CA ASP A 379 1.29 67.16 -34.46
C ASP A 379 -0.18 67.56 -34.34
N ALA A 380 -0.46 68.84 -34.06
CA ALA A 380 -1.82 69.38 -34.15
C ALA A 380 -1.86 70.88 -34.46
N TYR A 381 -2.89 71.29 -35.19
CA TYR A 381 -3.28 72.70 -35.39
C TYR A 381 -4.39 73.06 -34.39
N VAL A 382 -4.25 74.15 -33.66
CA VAL A 382 -5.20 74.58 -32.62
C VAL A 382 -6.07 75.74 -33.13
N ILE A 383 -7.38 75.50 -33.23
CA ILE A 383 -8.39 76.51 -33.55
C ILE A 383 -9.12 76.90 -32.26
N TYR A 384 -9.14 78.20 -31.96
CA TYR A 384 -9.84 78.75 -30.81
C TYR A 384 -10.46 80.10 -31.13
N GLN A 385 -11.54 80.45 -30.45
CA GLN A 385 -12.24 81.72 -30.64
C GLN A 385 -11.61 82.83 -29.80
N ARG A 386 -11.31 83.98 -30.43
CA ARG A 386 -10.63 85.13 -29.79
C ARG A 386 -11.56 86.33 -29.53
N ASN A 387 -12.64 86.45 -30.31
CA ASN A 387 -13.54 87.61 -30.30
C ASN A 387 -14.98 87.22 -29.86
N ASN A 388 -15.71 88.18 -29.28
CA ASN A 388 -17.07 88.04 -28.74
C ASN A 388 -17.19 87.10 -27.51
N LEU A 389 -16.20 87.11 -26.63
CA LEU A 389 -16.28 86.44 -25.32
C LEU A 389 -16.38 87.47 -24.19
N ASP A 390 -17.12 87.13 -23.14
CA ASP A 390 -17.05 87.84 -21.86
C ASP A 390 -15.59 87.90 -21.36
N GLU A 391 -15.22 88.99 -20.68
CA GLU A 391 -13.84 89.22 -20.22
C GLU A 391 -13.29 88.03 -19.39
N MET A 392 -14.16 87.40 -18.59
CA MET A 392 -13.84 86.22 -17.80
C MET A 392 -13.59 84.97 -18.64
N THR A 393 -14.40 84.71 -19.68
CA THR A 393 -14.22 83.55 -20.56
C THR A 393 -13.04 83.76 -21.51
N SER A 394 -12.81 84.98 -21.98
CA SER A 394 -11.64 85.31 -22.82
C SER A 394 -10.33 85.05 -22.06
N LYS A 395 -10.29 85.43 -20.79
CA LYS A 395 -9.14 85.16 -19.91
C LYS A 395 -8.92 83.67 -19.69
N THR A 396 -9.96 82.88 -19.39
CA THR A 396 -9.80 81.43 -19.17
C THR A 396 -9.37 80.69 -20.44
N VAL A 397 -9.85 81.11 -21.61
CA VAL A 397 -9.43 80.57 -22.91
C VAL A 397 -7.97 80.92 -23.20
N SER A 398 -7.58 82.18 -22.99
CA SER A 398 -6.19 82.62 -23.19
C SER A 398 -5.23 81.91 -22.22
N ASP A 399 -5.60 81.78 -20.94
CA ASP A 399 -4.83 81.06 -19.92
C ASP A 399 -4.70 79.55 -20.26
N PHE A 400 -5.74 78.96 -20.84
CA PHE A 400 -5.71 77.57 -21.29
C PHE A 400 -4.83 77.40 -22.53
N VAL A 401 -5.03 78.20 -23.59
CA VAL A 401 -4.32 78.09 -24.88
C VAL A 401 -2.86 78.51 -24.76
N SER A 402 -2.54 79.56 -24.01
CA SER A 402 -1.17 80.07 -23.88
C SER A 402 -0.41 79.42 -22.71
N GLY A 403 -1.13 78.97 -21.68
CA GLY A 403 -0.53 78.39 -20.47
C GLY A 403 -0.63 76.87 -20.41
N SER A 404 -1.84 76.36 -20.16
CA SER A 404 -2.04 74.95 -19.77
C SER A 404 -1.79 73.96 -20.93
N LEU A 405 -2.26 74.30 -22.13
CA LEU A 405 -2.19 73.44 -23.31
C LEU A 405 -0.74 73.23 -23.80
N PRO A 406 0.08 74.28 -24.03
CA PRO A 406 1.51 74.14 -24.33
C PRO A 406 2.31 73.44 -23.22
N LYS A 407 2.03 73.76 -21.95
CA LYS A 407 2.74 73.18 -20.81
C LYS A 407 2.57 71.66 -20.73
N VAL A 408 1.39 71.14 -21.03
CA VAL A 408 1.14 69.69 -20.97
C VAL A 408 1.51 69.00 -22.29
N LEU A 409 1.04 69.50 -23.42
CA LEU A 409 1.25 68.82 -24.70
C LEU A 409 2.67 69.00 -25.24
N GLU A 410 3.24 70.20 -25.20
CA GLU A 410 4.59 70.47 -25.73
C GLU A 410 5.68 70.13 -24.70
N SER A 411 5.57 70.62 -23.46
CA SER A 411 6.66 70.45 -22.48
C SER A 411 6.69 69.05 -21.83
N TYR A 412 5.53 68.47 -21.52
CA TYR A 412 5.46 67.16 -20.84
C TYR A 412 5.40 65.98 -21.82
N TYR A 413 4.58 66.08 -22.87
CA TYR A 413 4.42 65.01 -23.86
C TYR A 413 5.26 65.16 -25.13
N GLY A 414 5.85 66.33 -25.38
CA GLY A 414 6.77 66.55 -26.51
C GLY A 414 6.08 66.70 -27.87
N PHE A 415 4.79 67.05 -27.91
CA PHE A 415 4.09 67.35 -29.16
C PHE A 415 4.49 68.72 -29.70
N LYS A 416 4.46 68.89 -31.02
CA LYS A 416 4.63 70.19 -31.68
C LYS A 416 3.29 70.73 -32.14
N LEU A 417 2.75 71.72 -31.44
CA LEU A 417 1.50 72.37 -31.80
C LEU A 417 1.75 73.58 -32.69
N PHE A 418 0.78 73.90 -33.54
CA PHE A 418 0.70 75.19 -34.23
C PHE A 418 -0.49 75.96 -33.65
N ILE A 419 -0.21 77.12 -33.05
CA ILE A 419 -1.22 78.00 -32.46
C ILE A 419 -1.20 79.31 -33.25
N HIS A 420 -2.30 79.58 -33.95
CA HIS A 420 -2.49 80.82 -34.71
C HIS A 420 -2.39 82.04 -33.77
N GLY A 421 -1.56 83.02 -34.12
CA GLY A 421 -1.19 84.21 -33.34
C GLY A 421 0.08 84.09 -32.48
N ARG A 422 0.57 82.87 -32.20
CA ARG A 422 1.85 82.63 -31.52
C ARG A 422 2.96 82.26 -32.51
N ASP A 423 2.61 81.39 -33.46
CA ASP A 423 3.56 80.73 -34.35
C ASP A 423 3.55 81.31 -35.78
N ASP A 424 2.78 82.38 -36.01
CA ASP A 424 2.68 83.09 -37.30
C ASP A 424 3.77 84.16 -37.44
N LEU A 425 4.24 84.38 -38.67
CA LEU A 425 5.15 85.46 -39.01
C LEU A 425 4.35 86.72 -39.40
N PRO A 426 4.63 87.91 -38.83
CA PRO A 426 3.87 89.12 -39.16
C PRO A 426 4.19 89.59 -40.60
N GLY A 427 3.15 89.70 -41.45
CA GLY A 427 3.24 90.27 -42.81
C GLY A 427 3.03 89.31 -43.99
N GLU A 428 2.69 88.04 -43.76
CA GLU A 428 2.42 87.03 -44.81
C GLU A 428 0.92 86.96 -45.19
N ASP A 429 0.63 86.57 -46.44
CA ASP A 429 -0.74 86.39 -46.96
C ASP A 429 -1.44 85.21 -46.25
N CYS A 430 -2.46 85.52 -45.45
CA CYS A 430 -3.02 84.61 -44.45
C CYS A 430 -3.77 83.40 -45.05
N MET A 431 -4.46 83.53 -46.18
CA MET A 431 -5.53 82.58 -46.55
C MET A 431 -4.98 81.22 -47.03
N ASN A 432 -4.04 81.23 -47.97
CA ASN A 432 -3.42 79.99 -48.48
C ASN A 432 -2.47 79.34 -47.46
N LEU A 433 -1.93 80.13 -46.54
CA LEU A 433 -1.03 79.64 -45.50
C LEU A 433 -1.79 78.77 -44.49
N ILE A 434 -2.97 79.20 -44.04
CA ILE A 434 -3.78 78.44 -43.07
C ILE A 434 -4.11 77.05 -43.60
N GLU A 435 -4.54 76.93 -44.87
CA GLU A 435 -4.82 75.64 -45.49
C GLU A 435 -3.57 74.74 -45.54
N THR A 436 -2.41 75.27 -45.94
CA THR A 436 -1.16 74.49 -45.97
C THR A 436 -0.68 74.10 -44.57
N LYS A 437 -0.83 74.95 -43.54
CA LYS A 437 -0.46 74.63 -42.15
C LYS A 437 -1.39 73.58 -41.54
N ILE A 438 -2.68 73.60 -41.89
CA ILE A 438 -3.63 72.56 -41.51
C ILE A 438 -3.28 71.23 -42.19
N GLN A 439 -2.93 71.23 -43.49
CA GLN A 439 -2.48 70.02 -44.20
C GLN A 439 -1.17 69.44 -43.63
N LEU A 440 -0.24 70.30 -43.20
CA LEU A 440 1.01 69.93 -42.53
C LEU A 440 0.81 69.42 -41.09
N SER A 441 -0.42 69.46 -40.58
CA SER A 441 -0.78 69.00 -39.24
C SER A 441 -1.39 67.58 -39.27
N ARG A 442 -1.10 66.78 -38.24
CA ARG A 442 -1.63 65.41 -38.11
C ARG A 442 -3.04 65.37 -37.49
N ARG A 443 -3.37 66.32 -36.63
CA ARG A 443 -4.67 66.46 -35.97
C ARG A 443 -5.12 67.92 -35.95
N LEU A 444 -6.42 68.11 -35.79
CA LEU A 444 -7.05 69.42 -35.59
C LEU A 444 -7.63 69.47 -34.17
N ILE A 445 -7.24 70.43 -33.35
CA ILE A 445 -7.82 70.66 -32.02
C ILE A 445 -8.74 71.87 -32.12
N ILE A 446 -10.04 71.68 -31.89
CA ILE A 446 -11.01 72.77 -31.86
C ILE A 446 -11.44 73.00 -30.40
N ILE A 447 -11.29 74.23 -29.93
CA ILE A 447 -11.66 74.64 -28.58
C ILE A 447 -13.02 75.35 -28.62
N LEU A 448 -14.00 74.79 -27.90
CA LEU A 448 -15.38 75.27 -27.81
C LEU A 448 -15.60 75.98 -26.47
N THR A 449 -16.23 77.17 -26.51
CA THR A 449 -16.36 78.08 -25.36
C THR A 449 -17.78 78.63 -25.21
N LEU A 450 -18.22 78.90 -23.97
CA LEU A 450 -19.52 79.54 -23.69
C LEU A 450 -19.61 80.92 -24.35
N GLY A 451 -20.64 81.14 -25.19
CA GLY A 451 -20.88 82.42 -25.86
C GLY A 451 -20.80 82.42 -27.39
N ALA A 452 -20.60 81.27 -28.05
CA ALA A 452 -20.68 81.14 -29.51
C ALA A 452 -22.14 81.29 -30.01
N SER A 453 -22.71 82.47 -29.84
CA SER A 453 -23.95 82.89 -30.47
C SER A 453 -23.68 83.12 -31.96
N ALA A 454 -24.51 82.47 -32.77
CA ALA A 454 -24.83 82.51 -34.20
C ALA A 454 -24.56 83.77 -35.07
N GLU A 455 -23.59 84.62 -34.78
CA GLU A 455 -23.15 85.68 -35.70
C GLU A 455 -21.63 85.67 -35.84
N ILE A 456 -21.12 84.61 -36.46
CA ILE A 456 -19.83 84.68 -37.15
C ILE A 456 -20.07 85.57 -38.37
N SER A 457 -19.96 86.89 -38.19
CA SER A 457 -19.87 87.79 -39.35
C SER A 457 -18.72 87.28 -40.23
N SER A 458 -19.01 87.06 -41.51
CA SER A 458 -18.15 86.37 -42.49
C SER A 458 -16.80 87.03 -42.77
N ASN A 459 -16.43 88.06 -42.00
CA ASN A 459 -15.29 88.93 -42.26
C ASN A 459 -14.25 88.93 -41.14
N SER A 460 -14.33 88.03 -40.15
CA SER A 460 -13.29 87.87 -39.13
C SER A 460 -12.32 86.74 -39.51
N PRO A 461 -10.99 86.92 -39.36
CA PRO A 461 -10.00 85.91 -39.72
C PRO A 461 -10.16 84.58 -38.96
N GLU A 462 -10.77 84.58 -37.78
CA GLU A 462 -10.98 83.37 -36.97
C GLU A 462 -12.14 82.49 -37.48
N ALA A 463 -13.13 83.10 -38.13
CA ALA A 463 -14.20 82.40 -38.83
C ALA A 463 -13.65 81.51 -39.94
N TYR A 464 -12.60 81.99 -40.59
CA TYR A 464 -11.97 81.35 -41.74
C TYR A 464 -11.16 80.11 -41.30
N ASP A 465 -10.35 80.20 -40.25
CA ASP A 465 -9.65 79.04 -39.64
C ASP A 465 -10.59 77.88 -39.34
N LEU A 466 -11.73 78.19 -38.71
CA LEU A 466 -12.74 77.19 -38.36
C LEU A 466 -13.40 76.60 -39.61
N GLN A 467 -13.71 77.41 -40.62
CA GLN A 467 -14.30 76.94 -41.88
C GLN A 467 -13.35 76.04 -42.67
N VAL A 468 -12.08 76.44 -42.82
CA VAL A 468 -11.06 75.65 -43.52
C VAL A 468 -10.77 74.36 -42.76
N GLY A 469 -10.60 74.43 -41.44
CA GLY A 469 -10.40 73.25 -40.60
C GLY A 469 -11.57 72.27 -40.66
N LEU A 470 -12.81 72.79 -40.69
CA LEU A 470 -14.02 71.97 -40.81
C LEU A 470 -14.17 71.34 -42.20
N HIS A 471 -13.86 72.10 -43.25
CA HIS A 471 -13.83 71.58 -44.62
C HIS A 471 -12.79 70.46 -44.77
N GLN A 472 -11.58 70.66 -44.25
CA GLN A 472 -10.52 69.65 -44.26
C GLN A 472 -10.95 68.37 -43.52
N ALA A 473 -11.55 68.52 -42.34
CA ALA A 473 -11.96 67.41 -41.51
C ALA A 473 -13.14 66.60 -42.08
N LEU A 474 -14.15 67.28 -42.64
CA LEU A 474 -15.39 66.64 -43.08
C LEU A 474 -15.38 66.21 -44.56
N VAL A 475 -14.70 66.96 -45.43
CA VAL A 475 -14.70 66.73 -46.88
C VAL A 475 -13.50 65.91 -47.31
N GLN A 476 -12.29 66.30 -46.87
CA GLN A 476 -11.06 65.59 -47.26
C GLN A 476 -10.82 64.35 -46.38
N GLY A 477 -11.28 64.36 -45.12
CA GLY A 477 -11.24 63.19 -44.23
C GLY A 477 -9.83 62.78 -43.74
N GLU A 478 -8.80 63.54 -44.10
CA GLU A 478 -7.40 63.19 -43.83
C GLU A 478 -6.89 63.58 -42.44
N THR A 479 -7.59 64.48 -41.74
CA THR A 479 -7.17 65.01 -40.43
C THR A 479 -8.23 64.72 -39.37
N GLY A 480 -7.87 63.91 -38.37
CA GLY A 480 -8.78 63.63 -37.25
C GLY A 480 -8.91 64.84 -36.31
N VAL A 481 -10.13 65.06 -35.82
CA VAL A 481 -10.50 66.23 -34.99
C VAL A 481 -10.60 65.85 -33.51
N ILE A 482 -10.08 66.72 -32.65
CA ILE A 482 -10.18 66.67 -31.19
C ILE A 482 -11.01 67.88 -30.74
N LEU A 483 -12.15 67.63 -30.12
CA LEU A 483 -13.03 68.69 -29.60
C LEU A 483 -12.77 68.85 -28.10
N ILE A 484 -12.37 70.05 -27.68
CA ILE A 484 -12.17 70.40 -26.27
C ILE A 484 -13.20 71.45 -25.90
N GLN A 485 -13.96 71.21 -24.84
CA GLN A 485 -14.96 72.14 -24.34
C GLN A 485 -14.48 72.79 -23.04
N LEU A 486 -14.40 74.12 -23.04
CA LEU A 486 -14.11 74.93 -21.87
C LEU A 486 -15.43 75.43 -21.27
N GLY A 487 -15.73 74.99 -20.04
CA GLY A 487 -16.98 75.31 -19.33
C GLY A 487 -18.17 74.37 -19.63
N LYS A 488 -19.29 74.57 -18.93
CA LYS A 488 -20.48 73.69 -19.04
C LYS A 488 -21.49 74.24 -20.07
N MET A 489 -21.46 73.73 -21.29
CA MET A 489 -22.52 73.93 -22.29
C MET A 489 -23.63 72.89 -22.11
N GLN A 490 -24.89 73.32 -22.22
CA GLN A 490 -26.06 72.42 -22.21
C GLN A 490 -26.67 72.23 -23.61
N ASP A 491 -26.59 73.24 -24.50
CA ASP A 491 -27.15 73.19 -25.85
C ASP A 491 -26.12 73.48 -26.95
N TYR A 492 -26.11 72.64 -27.99
CA TYR A 492 -25.20 72.72 -29.16
C TYR A 492 -25.91 73.14 -30.46
N THR A 493 -27.19 73.50 -30.37
CA THR A 493 -28.06 73.86 -31.50
C THR A 493 -27.63 75.15 -32.21
N HIS A 494 -26.87 76.00 -31.53
CA HIS A 494 -26.38 77.28 -32.03
C HIS A 494 -25.07 77.17 -32.85
N LEU A 495 -24.44 75.98 -32.91
CA LEU A 495 -23.19 75.75 -33.63
C LEU A 495 -23.45 75.40 -35.11
N SER A 496 -22.46 75.62 -35.97
CA SER A 496 -22.57 75.30 -37.40
C SER A 496 -22.87 73.81 -37.65
N LEU A 497 -23.59 73.51 -38.73
CA LEU A 497 -24.02 72.15 -39.10
C LEU A 497 -22.87 71.15 -39.12
N GLY A 498 -21.69 71.54 -39.63
CA GLY A 498 -20.54 70.65 -39.66
C GLY A 498 -19.97 70.38 -38.26
N LEU A 499 -20.02 71.34 -37.35
CA LEU A 499 -19.54 71.13 -35.98
C LEU A 499 -20.52 70.29 -35.16
N GLN A 500 -21.83 70.44 -35.39
CA GLN A 500 -22.84 69.52 -34.84
C GLN A 500 -22.64 68.09 -35.35
N HIS A 501 -22.26 67.91 -36.61
CA HIS A 501 -21.93 66.61 -37.17
C HIS A 501 -20.69 66.00 -36.49
N LEU A 502 -19.63 66.78 -36.27
CA LEU A 502 -18.45 66.34 -35.54
C LEU A 502 -18.74 66.01 -34.07
N LEU A 503 -19.60 66.77 -33.39
CA LEU A 503 -20.04 66.51 -32.01
C LEU A 503 -20.84 65.21 -31.87
N ARG A 504 -21.58 64.80 -32.93
CA ARG A 504 -22.26 63.50 -32.96
C ARG A 504 -21.28 62.34 -33.14
N GLN A 505 -20.18 62.56 -33.88
CA GLN A 505 -19.17 61.52 -34.13
C GLN A 505 -18.18 61.36 -32.98
N ASN A 506 -17.76 62.46 -32.35
CA ASN A 506 -16.77 62.47 -31.27
C ASN A 506 -17.32 63.23 -30.06
N SER A 507 -17.30 62.59 -28.88
CA SER A 507 -17.71 63.26 -27.65
C SER A 507 -16.69 64.34 -27.25
N PRO A 508 -17.13 65.59 -26.96
CA PRO A 508 -16.23 66.66 -26.59
C PRO A 508 -15.56 66.39 -25.24
N LEU A 509 -14.27 66.69 -25.15
CA LEU A 509 -13.49 66.56 -23.92
C LEU A 509 -13.72 67.79 -23.05
N LEU A 510 -14.43 67.63 -21.94
CA LEU A 510 -14.72 68.71 -20.99
C LEU A 510 -13.49 69.03 -20.13
N TRP A 511 -13.02 70.27 -20.19
CA TRP A 511 -12.01 70.81 -19.29
C TRP A 511 -12.65 71.39 -18.03
N ARG A 512 -12.13 71.02 -16.86
CA ARG A 512 -12.54 71.58 -15.55
C ARG A 512 -11.33 72.28 -14.91
N ASP A 513 -11.54 73.45 -14.31
CA ASP A 513 -10.51 74.36 -13.76
C ASP A 513 -9.65 73.80 -12.58
N GLY A 514 -9.58 72.48 -12.41
CA GLY A 514 -8.71 71.78 -11.46
C GLY A 514 -7.87 70.65 -12.07
N GLU A 515 -7.90 70.44 -13.39
CA GLU A 515 -7.22 69.33 -14.07
C GLU A 515 -5.82 69.69 -14.61
N SER A 516 -5.06 70.48 -13.86
CA SER A 516 -3.73 70.98 -14.25
C SER A 516 -2.61 69.91 -14.23
N SER A 517 -2.87 68.71 -13.70
CA SER A 517 -1.86 67.64 -13.63
C SER A 517 -1.79 66.88 -14.97
N PRO A 518 -0.60 66.66 -15.55
CA PRO A 518 -0.46 65.96 -16.82
C PRO A 518 -1.08 64.55 -16.83
N ASN A 519 -1.17 63.88 -15.68
CA ASN A 519 -1.75 62.53 -15.55
C ASN A 519 -3.26 62.52 -15.28
N SER A 520 -3.96 63.64 -15.39
CA SER A 520 -5.42 63.69 -15.22
C SER A 520 -6.13 62.85 -16.28
N ARG A 521 -7.38 62.42 -15.97
CA ARG A 521 -8.19 61.63 -16.91
C ARG A 521 -8.45 62.38 -18.23
N PHE A 522 -8.55 63.71 -18.16
CA PHE A 522 -8.69 64.58 -19.33
C PHE A 522 -7.46 64.51 -20.23
N TRP A 523 -6.26 64.78 -19.72
CA TRP A 523 -5.04 64.77 -20.54
C TRP A 523 -4.70 63.38 -21.08
N LYS A 524 -4.98 62.31 -20.33
CA LYS A 524 -4.89 60.93 -20.85
C LYS A 524 -5.82 60.68 -22.04
N ARG A 525 -7.04 61.23 -22.02
CA ARG A 525 -7.99 61.16 -23.16
C ARG A 525 -7.55 62.03 -24.34
N VAL A 526 -7.05 63.23 -24.10
CA VAL A 526 -6.46 64.08 -25.15
C VAL A 526 -5.28 63.35 -25.80
N ARG A 527 -4.35 62.81 -25.01
CA ARG A 527 -3.20 62.03 -25.51
C ARG A 527 -3.64 60.79 -26.30
N TYR A 528 -4.72 60.12 -25.89
CA TYR A 528 -5.27 58.99 -26.65
C TYR A 528 -5.70 59.40 -28.07
N GLN A 529 -6.29 60.58 -28.23
CA GLN A 529 -6.74 61.09 -29.54
C GLN A 529 -5.64 61.79 -30.37
N MET A 530 -4.54 62.20 -29.73
CA MET A 530 -3.35 62.78 -30.40
C MET A 530 -2.61 61.75 -31.28
N PRO A 531 -1.80 62.20 -32.26
CA PRO A 531 -1.02 61.30 -33.11
C PRO A 531 0.14 60.66 -32.31
N ALA A 532 0.80 59.68 -32.92
CA ALA A 532 2.02 59.12 -32.37
C ALA A 532 3.16 60.16 -32.44
N VAL A 533 3.86 60.42 -31.32
CA VAL A 533 5.03 61.31 -31.32
C VAL A 533 6.19 60.63 -32.05
N SER A 534 6.77 61.28 -33.05
CA SER A 534 7.96 60.77 -33.74
C SER A 534 9.18 60.74 -32.79
N SER A 535 9.97 59.66 -32.85
CA SER A 535 11.04 59.36 -31.90
C SER A 535 12.20 60.36 -31.89
N TYR A 536 12.32 61.26 -32.87
CA TYR A 536 13.42 62.21 -32.98
C TYR A 536 13.34 63.41 -32.00
N GLN A 537 12.16 63.66 -31.41
CA GLN A 537 11.96 64.81 -30.49
C GLN A 537 11.93 64.43 -28.99
N SER A 538 11.69 63.15 -28.66
CA SER A 538 11.64 62.69 -27.26
C SER A 538 13.00 62.71 -26.55
N SER A 539 14.10 62.61 -27.30
CA SER A 539 15.48 62.61 -26.78
C SER A 539 15.91 63.97 -26.19
N ARG A 540 15.36 65.10 -26.66
CA ARG A 540 15.68 66.43 -26.10
C ARG A 540 15.03 66.69 -24.74
N VAL A 541 13.81 66.21 -24.52
CA VAL A 541 13.04 66.47 -23.28
C VAL A 541 13.59 65.68 -22.09
N LYS A 542 14.04 64.42 -22.29
CA LYS A 542 14.67 63.61 -21.23
C LYS A 542 15.95 64.22 -20.67
N SER A 543 16.71 65.00 -21.45
CA SER A 543 17.93 65.64 -20.96
C SER A 543 17.66 66.80 -19.99
N ARG A 544 16.47 67.42 -20.04
CA ARG A 544 16.11 68.56 -19.17
C ARG A 544 15.45 68.16 -17.85
N SER A 545 14.90 66.95 -17.71
CA SER A 545 14.26 66.51 -16.47
C SER A 545 15.19 65.83 -15.46
N MET A 546 16.41 65.44 -15.85
CA MET A 546 17.37 64.74 -14.97
C MET A 546 18.22 65.68 -14.10
N THR A 547 18.13 67.01 -14.25
CA THR A 547 18.92 67.97 -13.46
C THR A 547 18.18 68.58 -12.25
N ALA A 548 16.97 68.12 -11.92
CA ALA A 548 16.15 68.70 -10.84
C ALA A 548 15.64 67.65 -9.83
N SER A 549 16.53 66.87 -9.22
CA SER A 549 16.23 66.17 -7.94
C SER A 549 17.51 65.63 -7.29
N GLY A 550 18.19 66.48 -6.50
CA GLY A 550 19.19 66.06 -5.52
C GLY A 550 18.53 65.87 -4.14
N PRO A 551 18.90 64.87 -3.32
CA PRO A 551 18.20 64.54 -2.08
C PRO A 551 18.60 65.49 -0.94
N GLY A 552 17.62 66.12 -0.32
CA GLY A 552 17.78 66.89 0.92
C GLY A 552 17.76 65.98 2.15
N LEU A 553 18.78 66.13 3.00
CA LEU A 553 18.89 65.56 4.35
C LEU A 553 17.72 66.02 5.24
N LEU A 554 17.24 65.12 6.11
CA LEU A 554 16.48 65.47 7.30
C LEU A 554 17.25 65.01 8.55
N VAL A 555 17.50 65.97 9.44
CA VAL A 555 17.77 65.82 10.87
C VAL A 555 16.43 65.70 11.58
#